data_AF-A0AAD9JZM5-F1
#
_entry.id   AF-A0AAD9JZM5-F1
#
_cell.length_a   1.000
_cell.length_b   1.000
_cell.length_c   1.000
_cell.angle_alpha   90.00
_cell.angle_beta   90.00
_cell.angle_gamma   90.00
#
_symmetry.space_group_name_H-M   'P 1'
#
loop_
_entity.id
_entity.type
_entity.pdbx_description
1 polymer ?
#
loop_
_entity_poly.entity_id
_entity_poly.type
_entity_poly.pdbx_seq_one_letter_code
_entity_poly.pdbx_strand_id
1 'polypeptide(L)'
;MITLNSCSLQVPFIRTFFAGATIREFSISLWFKQDGAAAGPKAVLVTNGDCEPPQSFEIFNQGASSVAECGTTSGTVLSLPSVAVSNDVWQHVAWVYDGSELRYYLGGSLQQQGNIQGDIYTM
;
A
#
# COMPACT_ATOMS: atom_id res chain seq x y z
N MET A 1 -10.18 18.23 -18.66
CA MET A 1 -9.61 17.67 -17.42
C MET A 1 -10.68 16.79 -16.80
N ILE A 2 -10.59 15.47 -16.98
CA ILE A 2 -11.44 14.55 -16.23
C ILE A 2 -10.82 14.47 -14.84
N THR A 3 -11.52 15.01 -13.84
CA THR A 3 -11.26 14.67 -12.44
C THR A 3 -11.63 13.20 -12.29
N LEU A 4 -10.62 12.33 -12.27
CA LEU A 4 -10.83 10.92 -11.95
C LEU A 4 -11.23 10.87 -10.47
N ASN A 5 -12.47 10.47 -10.20
CA ASN A 5 -12.85 10.02 -8.86
C ASN A 5 -12.05 8.75 -8.59
N SER A 6 -11.07 8.81 -7.70
CA SER A 6 -10.30 7.62 -7.31
C SER A 6 -11.24 6.62 -6.65
N CYS A 7 -11.42 5.45 -7.26
CA CYS A 7 -12.00 4.28 -6.59
C CYS A 7 -10.86 3.32 -6.24
N SER A 8 -10.91 2.75 -5.05
CA SER A 8 -9.89 1.82 -4.53
C SER A 8 -10.51 0.47 -4.18
N LEU A 9 -9.69 -0.57 -4.14
CA LEU A 9 -10.07 -1.80 -3.46
C LEU A 9 -9.98 -1.58 -1.95
N GLN A 10 -11.13 -1.52 -1.28
CA GLN A 10 -11.15 -1.44 0.18
C GLN A 10 -11.20 -2.86 0.76
N VAL A 11 -10.38 -3.10 1.79
CA VAL A 11 -10.46 -4.30 2.63
C VAL A 11 -11.15 -3.91 3.93
N PRO A 12 -12.49 -3.96 4.03
CA PRO A 12 -13.21 -3.60 5.26
C PRO A 12 -13.12 -4.73 6.30
N PHE A 13 -13.41 -4.40 7.56
CA PHE A 13 -13.52 -5.36 8.68
C PHE A 13 -12.29 -6.24 8.87
N ILE A 14 -11.09 -5.65 8.73
CA ILE A 14 -9.83 -6.40 8.81
C ILE A 14 -9.68 -7.14 10.14
N ARG A 15 -10.11 -6.51 11.24
CA ARG A 15 -10.12 -7.07 12.61
C ARG A 15 -10.99 -8.32 12.78
N THR A 16 -11.93 -8.55 11.87
CA THR A 16 -12.91 -9.64 12.02
C THR A 16 -12.50 -10.87 11.21
N PHE A 17 -11.97 -10.66 10.01
CA PHE A 17 -11.77 -11.75 9.05
C PHE A 17 -10.32 -12.02 8.67
N PHE A 18 -9.41 -11.07 8.91
CA PHE A 18 -8.05 -11.15 8.36
C PHE A 18 -6.96 -10.96 9.41
N ALA A 19 -7.24 -10.30 10.54
CA ALA A 19 -6.29 -10.03 11.60
C ALA A 19 -6.96 -9.93 12.97
N GLY A 20 -6.14 -9.95 14.03
CA GLY A 20 -6.58 -9.67 15.40
C GLY A 20 -6.60 -8.17 15.69
N ALA A 21 -6.23 -7.78 16.91
CA ALA A 21 -6.16 -6.36 17.27
C ALA A 21 -5.04 -5.58 16.55
N THR A 22 -4.11 -6.31 15.96
CA THR A 22 -2.96 -5.83 15.19
C THR A 22 -2.64 -6.82 14.07
N ILE A 23 -1.91 -6.37 13.05
CA ILE A 23 -1.33 -7.21 12.00
C ILE A 23 0.16 -7.38 12.30
N ARG A 24 0.61 -8.63 12.39
CA ARG A 24 2.00 -8.99 12.70
C ARG A 24 2.80 -9.37 11.45
N GLU A 25 2.10 -9.81 10.42
CA GLU A 25 2.64 -10.20 9.13
C GLU A 25 1.51 -10.09 8.11
N PHE A 26 1.84 -9.75 6.86
CA PHE A 26 0.88 -9.75 5.77
C PHE A 26 1.56 -9.88 4.42
N SER A 27 0.77 -10.23 3.41
CA SER A 27 1.15 -10.08 2.01
C SER A 27 -0.04 -9.57 1.22
N ILE A 28 0.19 -8.51 0.46
CA ILE A 28 -0.78 -7.94 -0.48
C ILE A 28 -0.16 -8.03 -1.87
N SER A 29 -0.89 -8.60 -2.83
CA SER A 29 -0.44 -8.69 -4.21
C SER A 29 -1.58 -8.42 -5.17
N LEU A 30 -1.34 -7.60 -6.19
CA LEU A 30 -2.34 -7.28 -7.21
C LEU A 30 -1.68 -6.89 -8.53
N TRP A 31 -2.44 -7.04 -9.61
CA TRP A 31 -2.12 -6.46 -10.91
C TRP A 31 -2.83 -5.13 -11.05
N PHE A 32 -2.12 -4.11 -11.55
CA PHE A 32 -2.70 -2.82 -11.88
C PHE A 32 -2.20 -2.32 -13.24
N LYS A 33 -2.95 -1.40 -13.83
CA LYS A 33 -2.55 -0.63 -14.99
C LYS A 33 -3.08 0.79 -14.81
N GLN A 34 -2.20 1.79 -14.88
CA GLN A 34 -2.62 3.19 -14.84
C GLN A 34 -2.71 3.76 -16.26
N ASP A 35 -3.82 4.40 -16.57
CA ASP A 35 -4.06 5.10 -17.84
C ASP A 35 -3.55 6.54 -17.68
N GLY A 36 -2.26 6.74 -17.99
CA GLY A 36 -1.53 7.96 -17.69
C GLY A 36 -0.99 8.06 -16.24
N ALA A 37 -0.04 8.97 -16.03
CA ALA A 37 0.51 9.22 -14.70
C ALA A 37 -0.59 9.86 -13.85
N ALA A 38 -0.86 9.31 -12.67
CA ALA A 38 -1.87 9.84 -11.75
C ALA A 38 -1.48 11.26 -11.28
N ALA A 39 -1.78 12.28 -12.08
CA ALA A 39 -1.50 13.66 -11.76
C ALA A 39 -2.51 14.13 -10.72
N GLY A 40 -2.06 14.41 -9.49
CA GLY A 40 -2.91 14.88 -8.39
C GLY A 40 -2.79 14.03 -7.12
N PRO A 41 -3.86 13.90 -6.32
CA PRO A 41 -3.84 13.20 -5.03
C PRO A 41 -3.54 11.71 -5.17
N LYS A 42 -3.36 11.00 -4.04
CA LYS A 42 -3.11 9.55 -4.01
C LYS A 42 -4.18 8.79 -4.81
N ALA A 43 -3.77 8.09 -5.87
CA ALA A 43 -4.60 7.14 -6.59
C ALA A 43 -4.48 5.77 -5.90
N VAL A 44 -5.31 5.57 -4.87
CA VAL A 44 -5.25 4.37 -4.01
C VAL A 44 -5.67 3.13 -4.80
N LEU A 45 -4.78 2.14 -4.85
CA LEU A 45 -5.03 0.83 -5.46
C LEU A 45 -5.77 -0.08 -4.48
N VAL A 46 -5.26 -0.16 -3.24
CA VAL A 46 -5.84 -0.96 -2.16
C VAL A 46 -5.60 -0.29 -0.82
N THR A 47 -6.57 -0.36 0.09
CA THR A 47 -6.46 0.23 1.43
C THR A 47 -7.28 -0.52 2.48
N ASN A 48 -6.79 -0.50 3.71
CA ASN A 48 -7.59 -0.65 4.92
C ASN A 48 -7.28 0.53 5.86
N GLY A 49 -8.32 1.26 6.22
CA GLY A 49 -8.25 2.47 7.04
C GLY A 49 -9.03 3.62 6.40
N ASP A 50 -9.23 4.66 7.19
CA ASP A 50 -9.79 5.93 6.72
C ASP A 50 -8.68 6.83 6.16
N CYS A 51 -9.05 7.96 5.56
CA CYS A 51 -8.11 8.96 5.05
C CYS A 51 -7.32 9.72 6.14
N GLU A 52 -7.47 9.35 7.42
CA GLU A 52 -6.76 9.94 8.56
C GLU A 52 -5.71 8.96 9.12
N PRO A 53 -4.43 9.35 9.23
CA PRO A 53 -3.38 8.53 9.82
C PRO A 53 -3.63 8.19 11.31
N PRO A 54 -3.17 7.01 11.78
CA PRO A 54 -2.43 6.00 11.04
C PRO A 54 -3.36 4.94 10.43
N GLN A 55 -3.51 4.92 9.10
CA GLN A 55 -4.16 3.83 8.35
C GLN A 55 -3.51 2.48 8.65
N SER A 56 -4.22 1.37 8.51
CA SER A 56 -3.59 0.05 8.65
C SER A 56 -2.61 -0.19 7.54
N PHE A 57 -3.07 -0.11 6.30
CA PHE A 57 -2.20 -0.20 5.13
C PHE A 57 -2.84 0.45 3.91
N GLU A 58 -2.01 0.90 2.98
CA GLU A 58 -2.43 1.24 1.62
C GLU A 58 -1.31 1.01 0.60
N ILE A 59 -1.69 0.81 -0.65
CA ILE A 59 -0.83 0.95 -1.82
C ILE A 59 -1.50 1.96 -2.74
N PHE A 60 -0.77 2.99 -3.16
CA PHE A 60 -1.28 4.03 -4.06
C PHE A 60 -0.24 4.45 -5.08
N ASN A 61 -0.71 5.02 -6.19
CA ASN A 61 0.14 5.70 -7.14
C ASN A 61 -0.01 7.22 -7.01
N GLN A 62 1.09 7.94 -7.21
CA GLN A 62 1.13 9.38 -7.33
C GLN A 62 2.09 9.74 -8.46
N GLY A 63 1.57 10.33 -9.52
CA GLY A 63 2.31 10.51 -10.78
C GLY A 63 2.77 9.17 -11.36
N ALA A 64 4.08 9.05 -11.58
CA ALA A 64 4.74 7.84 -12.06
C ALA A 64 5.42 7.04 -10.93
N SER A 65 4.96 7.21 -9.68
CA SER A 65 5.48 6.55 -8.49
C SER A 65 4.39 5.72 -7.82
N SER A 66 4.73 4.51 -7.40
CA SER A 66 3.93 3.69 -6.51
C SER A 66 4.55 3.68 -5.11
N VAL A 67 3.69 3.75 -4.10
CA VAL A 67 4.06 3.83 -2.69
C VAL A 67 3.19 2.87 -1.91
N ALA A 68 3.76 2.24 -0.89
CA ALA A 68 3.03 1.43 0.07
C ALA A 68 3.31 1.94 1.48
N GLU A 69 2.24 2.12 2.26
CA GLU A 69 2.30 2.75 3.58
C GLU A 69 1.49 1.95 4.59
N CYS A 70 2.01 1.77 5.81
CA CYS A 70 1.26 1.16 6.92
C CYS A 70 1.46 1.94 8.21
N GLY A 71 0.42 1.95 9.05
CA GLY A 71 0.46 2.55 10.37
C GLY A 71 0.84 1.54 11.44
N THR A 72 1.77 1.90 12.30
CA THR A 72 2.14 1.08 13.46
C THR A 72 1.27 1.39 14.67
N THR A 73 1.22 0.45 15.60
CA THR A 73 0.63 0.64 16.94
C THR A 73 1.24 1.79 17.75
N SER A 74 2.43 2.30 17.39
CA SER A 74 3.04 3.46 18.03
C SER A 74 2.54 4.81 17.47
N GLY A 75 1.64 4.79 16.48
CA GLY A 75 1.16 5.99 15.79
C GLY A 75 2.07 6.46 14.65
N THR A 76 3.12 5.71 14.31
CA THR A 76 4.04 6.05 13.21
C THR A 76 3.51 5.49 11.89
N VAL A 77 3.48 6.33 10.84
CA VAL A 77 3.31 5.87 9.46
C VAL A 77 4.65 5.45 8.89
N LEU A 78 4.71 4.24 8.36
CA LEU A 78 5.88 3.68 7.70
C LEU A 78 5.64 3.69 6.21
N SER A 79 6.57 4.29 5.48
CA SER A 79 6.55 4.42 4.02
C SER A 79 7.95 4.04 3.52
N LEU A 80 8.01 3.08 2.58
CA LEU A 80 9.25 2.80 1.86
C LEU A 80 9.46 3.86 0.77
N PRO A 81 10.70 4.05 0.27
CA PRO A 81 10.93 4.89 -0.90
C PRO A 81 10.00 4.51 -2.05
N SER A 82 9.55 5.51 -2.82
CA SER A 82 8.66 5.24 -3.93
C SER A 82 9.34 4.42 -5.04
N VAL A 83 8.52 3.67 -5.79
CA VAL A 83 8.97 2.84 -6.90
C VAL A 83 8.41 3.39 -8.20
N ALA A 84 9.26 3.57 -9.21
CA ALA A 84 8.82 4.05 -10.51
C ALA A 84 7.89 3.05 -11.21
N VAL A 85 6.79 3.54 -11.77
CA VAL A 85 5.78 2.75 -12.50
C VAL A 85 5.52 3.32 -13.88
N SER A 86 5.02 2.48 -14.79
CA SER A 86 4.78 2.80 -16.19
C SER A 86 3.29 2.97 -16.46
N ASN A 87 2.97 3.89 -17.37
CA ASN A 87 1.60 4.05 -17.84
C ASN A 87 1.27 2.99 -18.89
N ASP A 88 0.00 2.63 -19.00
CA ASP A 88 -0.55 1.80 -20.06
C ASP A 88 0.01 0.38 -20.16
N VAL A 89 0.72 -0.06 -19.12
CA VAL A 89 1.30 -1.40 -19.00
C VAL A 89 0.74 -2.08 -17.75
N TRP A 90 0.33 -3.34 -17.87
CA TRP A 90 -0.01 -4.15 -16.70
C TRP A 90 1.23 -4.45 -15.88
N GLN A 91 1.20 -4.09 -14.61
CA GLN A 91 2.28 -4.31 -13.66
C GLN A 91 1.75 -5.07 -12.44
N HIS A 92 2.56 -5.99 -11.93
CA HIS A 92 2.27 -6.73 -10.71
C HIS A 92 3.03 -6.11 -9.55
N VAL A 93 2.33 -5.77 -8.48
CA VAL A 93 2.94 -5.36 -7.20
C VAL A 93 2.73 -6.45 -6.17
N ALA A 94 3.75 -6.68 -5.33
CA ALA A 94 3.58 -7.40 -4.08
C ALA A 94 4.26 -6.63 -2.95
N TRP A 95 3.58 -6.53 -1.81
CA TRP A 95 4.08 -5.88 -0.62
C TRP A 95 3.89 -6.80 0.58
N VAL A 96 4.99 -7.04 1.29
CA VAL A 96 5.10 -8.13 2.27
C VAL A 96 5.68 -7.57 3.56
N TYR A 97 5.04 -7.87 4.67
CA TYR A 97 5.57 -7.70 6.01
C TYR A 97 5.72 -9.07 6.66
N ASP A 98 6.91 -9.38 7.17
CA ASP A 98 7.20 -10.67 7.84
C ASP A 98 7.37 -10.56 9.36
N GLY A 99 6.97 -9.43 9.95
CA GLY A 99 7.16 -9.15 11.37
C GLY A 99 8.49 -8.46 11.70
N SER A 100 9.41 -8.33 10.74
CA SER A 100 10.70 -7.65 10.93
C SER A 100 11.09 -6.71 9.80
N GLU A 101 10.67 -7.01 8.58
CA GLU A 101 11.03 -6.25 7.38
C GLU A 101 9.80 -6.07 6.47
N LEU A 102 9.63 -4.86 5.93
CA LEU A 102 8.77 -4.64 4.77
C LEU A 102 9.57 -4.81 3.50
N ARG A 103 8.98 -5.48 2.51
CA ARG A 103 9.54 -5.67 1.17
C ARG A 103 8.50 -5.31 0.11
N TYR A 104 8.90 -4.48 -0.84
CA TYR A 104 8.10 -4.08 -1.99
C TYR A 104 8.70 -4.67 -3.26
N TYR A 105 7.88 -5.38 -4.02
CA TYR A 105 8.23 -6.02 -5.29
C TYR A 105 7.39 -5.44 -6.43
N LEU A 106 8.02 -5.24 -7.58
CA LEU A 106 7.36 -4.86 -8.84
C LEU A 106 7.80 -5.82 -9.94
N GLY A 107 6.84 -6.42 -10.64
CA GLY A 107 7.11 -7.42 -11.69
C GLY A 107 7.82 -8.68 -11.17
N GLY A 108 7.70 -8.97 -9.87
CA GLY A 108 8.38 -10.10 -9.22
C GLY A 108 9.80 -9.81 -8.72
N SER A 109 10.35 -8.62 -9.01
CA SER A 109 11.67 -8.20 -8.54
C SER A 109 11.57 -7.30 -7.31
N LEU A 110 12.40 -7.54 -6.31
CA LEU A 110 12.51 -6.69 -5.12
C LEU A 110 12.99 -5.29 -5.54
N GLN A 111 12.24 -4.26 -5.15
CA GLN A 111 12.56 -2.87 -5.45
C GLN A 111 13.03 -2.12 -4.21
N GLN A 112 12.36 -2.34 -3.08
CA GLN A 112 12.64 -1.66 -1.83
C GLN A 112 12.43 -2.60 -0.65
N GLN A 113 13.18 -2.36 0.42
CA GLN A 113 12.99 -3.01 1.71
C GLN A 113 13.33 -2.06 2.86
N GLY A 114 12.80 -2.35 4.05
CA GLY A 114 13.12 -1.59 5.25
C GLY A 114 12.79 -2.37 6.52
N ASN A 115 13.72 -2.32 7.48
CA ASN A 115 13.53 -2.91 8.80
C ASN A 115 12.48 -2.13 9.57
N ILE A 116 11.48 -2.84 10.07
CA ILE A 116 10.36 -2.27 10.79
C ILE A 116 10.12 -3.09 12.04
N GLN A 117 9.96 -2.38 13.16
CA GLN A 117 9.64 -2.98 14.44
C GLN A 117 8.22 -2.59 14.86
N GLY A 118 7.51 -3.57 15.42
CA GLY A 118 6.21 -3.38 16.02
C GLY A 118 5.06 -3.77 15.09
N ASP A 119 3.92 -4.08 15.70
CA ASP A 119 2.76 -4.53 14.96
C ASP A 119 2.07 -3.36 14.23
N ILE A 120 1.45 -3.68 13.11
CA ILE A 120 0.63 -2.76 12.32
C ILE A 120 -0.76 -2.64 12.94
N TYR A 121 -1.25 -1.41 13.03
CA TYR A 121 -2.57 -1.12 13.58
C TYR A 121 -3.66 -1.69 12.66
N THR A 122 -4.77 -2.17 13.23
CA THR A 122 -5.97 -2.54 12.46
C THR A 122 -7.05 -1.49 12.73
N MET A 123 -7.64 -0.88 11.71
CA MET A 123 -8.87 -0.09 11.87
C MET A 123 -10.10 -1.01 11.80
#